data_AF-A0A1C6A2C3-F1
#
_entry.id   AF-A0A1C6A2C3-F1
#
_cell.length_a   1.000
_cell.length_b   1.000
_cell.length_c   1.000
_cell.angle_alpha   90.00
_cell.angle_beta   90.00
_cell.angle_gamma   90.00
#
_symmetry.space_group_name_H-M   'P 1'
#
loop_
_entity.id
_entity.type
_entity.pdbx_description
1 polymer ?
#
loop_
_entity_poly.entity_id
_entity_poly.type
_entity_poly.pdbx_seq_one_letter_code
_entity_poly.pdbx_strand_id
1 'polypeptide(L)'
;MQIEELDLNTRNQIYNSTKKVIRKYQKGISSGKLTAEKFADNIFTNKILLDILDESIINQADFQNSYINYINSLMQKQNENFKNYMESKHNKTIIRSTVSLQILLKNILKNSDYSLNIPIQYLNKKDIEAIIKYIQTGEIDIGNEKIYKYVSRPKTN
;
A
#
# COMPACT_ATOMS: atom_id res chain seq x y z
N MET A 1 10.42 2.55 -17.66
CA MET A 1 10.31 2.89 -16.23
C MET A 1 9.35 1.91 -15.56
N GLN A 2 9.68 1.43 -14.37
CA GLN A 2 8.84 0.51 -13.59
C GLN A 2 8.14 1.24 -12.43
N ILE A 3 7.09 0.63 -11.86
CA ILE A 3 6.38 1.25 -10.72
C ILE A 3 7.27 1.42 -9.48
N GLU A 4 8.25 0.54 -9.30
CA GLU A 4 9.25 0.57 -8.24
C GLU A 4 10.15 1.81 -8.32
N GLU A 5 10.38 2.32 -9.52
CA GLU A 5 11.27 3.44 -9.83
C GLU A 5 10.59 4.80 -9.62
N LEU A 6 9.26 4.82 -9.46
CA LEU A 6 8.50 6.03 -9.19
C LEU A 6 8.76 6.55 -7.78
N ASP A 7 8.68 7.87 -7.60
CA ASP A 7 8.78 8.48 -6.28
C ASP A 7 7.62 8.04 -5.37
N LEU A 8 7.86 8.08 -4.05
CA LEU A 8 6.91 7.58 -3.06
C LEU A 8 5.55 8.30 -3.09
N ASN A 9 5.52 9.59 -3.45
CA ASN A 9 4.26 10.33 -3.53
C ASN A 9 3.43 9.83 -4.72
N THR A 10 4.05 9.70 -5.90
CA THR A 10 3.39 9.14 -7.09
C THR A 10 2.94 7.70 -6.85
N ARG A 11 3.80 6.85 -6.29
CA ARG A 11 3.43 5.47 -5.89
C ARG A 11 2.25 5.44 -4.93
N ASN A 12 2.20 6.34 -3.94
CA ASN A 12 1.08 6.44 -3.00
C ASN A 12 -0.23 6.86 -3.68
N GLN A 13 -0.18 7.80 -4.62
CA GLN A 13 -1.35 8.21 -5.40
C GLN A 13 -1.88 7.04 -6.25
N ILE A 14 -1.01 6.33 -6.97
CA ILE A 14 -1.35 5.13 -7.72
C ILE A 14 -1.99 4.09 -6.78
N TYR A 15 -1.32 3.76 -5.66
CA TYR A 15 -1.85 2.82 -4.66
C TYR A 15 -3.28 3.15 -4.24
N ASN A 16 -3.55 4.42 -3.91
CA ASN A 16 -4.87 4.85 -3.46
C ASN A 16 -5.94 4.69 -4.54
N SER A 17 -5.62 5.11 -5.78
CA SER A 17 -6.51 4.96 -6.94
C SER A 17 -6.78 3.49 -7.26
N THR A 18 -5.72 2.67 -7.39
CA THR A 18 -5.82 1.23 -7.68
C THR A 18 -6.61 0.50 -6.60
N LYS A 19 -6.33 0.74 -5.32
CA LYS A 19 -7.00 0.08 -4.20
C LYS A 19 -8.49 0.43 -4.13
N LYS A 20 -8.87 1.67 -4.44
CA LYS A 20 -10.28 2.09 -4.51
C LYS A 20 -11.03 1.27 -5.56
N VAL A 21 -10.42 1.04 -6.72
CA VAL A 21 -11.00 0.23 -7.79
C VAL A 21 -11.03 -1.25 -7.39
N ILE A 22 -9.94 -1.81 -6.83
CA ILE A 22 -9.88 -3.21 -6.37
C ILE A 22 -11.06 -3.55 -5.44
N ARG A 23 -11.36 -2.69 -4.47
CA ARG A 23 -12.47 -2.88 -3.52
C ARG A 23 -13.82 -2.96 -4.22
N LYS A 24 -14.05 -2.19 -5.28
CA LYS A 24 -15.30 -2.22 -6.07
C LYS A 24 -15.51 -3.58 -6.73
N TYR A 25 -14.42 -4.24 -7.14
CA TYR A 25 -14.46 -5.52 -7.86
C TYR A 25 -14.14 -6.74 -6.99
N GLN A 26 -14.18 -6.61 -5.65
CA GLN A 26 -13.80 -7.67 -4.71
C GLN A 26 -14.41 -9.04 -5.02
N LYS A 27 -15.71 -9.11 -5.36
CA LYS A 27 -16.41 -10.36 -5.69
C LYS A 27 -15.85 -11.04 -6.96
N GLY A 28 -15.49 -10.25 -7.96
CA GLY A 28 -14.88 -10.74 -9.20
C GLY A 28 -13.46 -11.24 -8.97
N ILE A 29 -12.72 -10.54 -8.12
CA ILE A 29 -11.34 -10.90 -7.74
C ILE A 29 -11.33 -12.18 -6.89
N SER A 30 -12.21 -12.28 -5.88
CA SER A 30 -12.26 -13.46 -5.01
C SER A 30 -12.74 -14.73 -5.73
N SER A 31 -13.51 -14.59 -6.81
CA SER A 31 -13.96 -15.72 -7.63
C SER A 31 -12.98 -16.09 -8.76
N GLY A 32 -11.86 -15.37 -8.89
CA GLY A 32 -10.89 -15.57 -9.99
C GLY A 32 -11.37 -15.12 -11.37
N LYS A 33 -12.59 -14.59 -11.48
CA LYS A 33 -13.16 -14.11 -12.75
C LYS A 33 -12.46 -12.87 -13.28
N LEU A 34 -11.91 -12.06 -12.39
CA LEU A 34 -11.15 -10.85 -12.70
C LEU A 34 -9.69 -11.04 -12.34
N THR A 35 -8.85 -11.27 -13.36
CA THR A 35 -7.39 -11.42 -13.21
C THR A 35 -6.70 -10.06 -13.16
N ALA A 36 -5.42 -10.05 -12.79
CA ALA A 36 -4.63 -8.83 -12.69
C ALA A 36 -4.49 -8.13 -14.06
N GLU A 37 -4.32 -8.90 -15.14
CA GLU A 37 -4.20 -8.41 -16.52
C GLU A 37 -5.50 -7.71 -16.94
N LYS A 38 -6.64 -8.41 -16.82
CA LYS A 38 -7.95 -7.83 -17.15
C LYS A 38 -8.27 -6.60 -16.30
N PHE A 39 -7.81 -6.58 -15.05
CA PHE A 39 -7.98 -5.42 -14.19
C PHE A 39 -7.10 -4.26 -14.64
N ALA A 40 -5.83 -4.51 -14.96
CA ALA A 40 -4.91 -3.50 -15.49
C ALA A 40 -5.43 -2.91 -16.81
N ASP A 41 -5.89 -3.75 -17.74
CA ASP A 41 -6.48 -3.31 -19.01
C ASP A 41 -7.66 -2.36 -18.78
N ASN A 42 -8.51 -2.67 -17.79
CA ASN A 42 -9.61 -1.79 -17.41
C ASN A 42 -9.11 -0.47 -16.79
N ILE A 43 -8.05 -0.49 -15.97
CA ILE A 43 -7.45 0.74 -15.43
C ILE A 43 -6.94 1.64 -16.56
N PHE A 44 -6.21 1.07 -17.52
CA PHE A 44 -5.63 1.80 -18.65
C PHE A 44 -6.71 2.32 -19.59
N THR A 45 -7.68 1.48 -19.96
CA THR A 45 -8.79 1.86 -20.85
C THR A 45 -9.64 2.99 -20.26
N ASN A 46 -9.91 2.94 -18.95
CA ASN A 46 -10.65 4.00 -18.26
C ASN A 46 -9.78 5.21 -17.88
N LYS A 47 -8.50 5.24 -18.29
CA LYS A 47 -7.59 6.37 -18.09
C LYS A 47 -7.43 6.79 -16.61
N ILE A 48 -7.59 5.85 -15.69
CA ILE A 48 -7.67 6.12 -14.23
C ILE A 48 -6.36 6.70 -13.68
N LEU A 49 -5.23 6.48 -14.35
CA LEU A 49 -3.91 6.94 -13.92
C LEU A 49 -3.47 8.27 -14.55
N LEU A 50 -4.21 8.82 -15.53
CA LEU A 50 -3.80 10.04 -16.24
C LEU A 50 -3.72 11.28 -15.33
N ASP A 51 -4.49 11.31 -14.24
CA ASP A 51 -4.43 12.39 -13.26
C ASP A 51 -3.18 12.31 -12.35
N ILE A 52 -2.38 11.25 -12.48
CA ILE A 52 -1.25 10.93 -11.57
C ILE A 52 0.07 10.83 -12.33
N LEU A 53 0.05 10.26 -13.54
CA LEU A 53 1.25 9.91 -14.29
C LEU A 53 1.05 10.24 -15.77
N ASP A 54 2.11 10.71 -16.43
CA ASP A 54 2.04 11.07 -17.84
C ASP A 54 1.65 9.88 -18.72
N GLU A 55 0.84 10.15 -19.73
CA GLU A 55 0.39 9.16 -20.70
C GLU A 55 1.57 8.47 -21.42
N SER A 56 2.66 9.21 -21.65
CA SER A 56 3.89 8.67 -22.26
C SER A 56 4.52 7.56 -21.43
N ILE A 57 4.44 7.64 -20.10
CA ILE A 57 4.95 6.64 -19.16
C ILE A 57 3.96 5.47 -19.08
N ILE A 58 2.67 5.76 -18.97
CA ILE A 58 1.62 4.73 -18.85
C ILE A 58 1.62 3.80 -20.06
N ASN A 59 1.98 4.31 -21.24
CA ASN A 59 2.05 3.54 -22.48
C ASN A 59 3.37 2.74 -22.65
N GLN A 60 4.32 2.86 -21.71
CA GLN A 60 5.54 2.04 -21.75
C GLN A 60 5.23 0.60 -21.33
N ALA A 61 5.72 -0.36 -22.12
CA ALA A 61 5.53 -1.78 -21.86
C ALA A 61 6.09 -2.20 -20.47
N ASP A 62 7.25 -1.68 -20.08
CA ASP A 62 7.86 -1.96 -18.78
C ASP A 62 6.97 -1.50 -17.61
N PHE A 63 6.35 -0.33 -17.75
CA PHE A 63 5.43 0.19 -16.74
C PHE A 63 4.18 -0.68 -16.66
N GLN A 64 3.57 -1.01 -17.79
CA GLN A 64 2.35 -1.83 -17.81
C GLN A 64 2.59 -3.22 -17.21
N ASN A 65 3.71 -3.86 -17.57
CA ASN A 65 4.09 -5.17 -17.04
C ASN A 65 4.35 -5.13 -15.53
N SER A 66 5.13 -4.15 -15.05
CA SER A 66 5.37 -3.98 -13.60
C SER A 66 4.08 -3.63 -12.84
N TYR A 67 3.18 -2.84 -13.44
CA TYR A 67 1.88 -2.50 -12.86
C TYR A 67 0.93 -3.70 -12.76
N ILE A 68 0.95 -4.64 -13.72
CA ILE A 68 0.18 -5.89 -13.63
C ILE A 68 0.67 -6.73 -12.44
N ASN A 69 1.98 -6.89 -12.28
CA ASN A 69 2.56 -7.61 -11.14
C ASN A 69 2.21 -6.93 -9.79
N TYR A 70 2.22 -5.60 -9.79
CA TYR A 70 1.79 -4.81 -8.66
C TYR A 70 0.32 -5.05 -8.29
N ILE A 71 -0.59 -5.00 -9.27
CA ILE A 71 -2.01 -5.30 -9.07
C ILE A 71 -2.19 -6.71 -8.51
N ASN A 72 -1.48 -7.70 -9.06
CA ASN A 72 -1.56 -9.08 -8.59
C ASN A 72 -1.21 -9.17 -7.09
N SER A 73 -0.12 -8.50 -6.69
CA SER A 73 0.31 -8.41 -5.29
C SER A 73 -0.74 -7.75 -4.39
N LEU A 74 -1.38 -6.68 -4.87
CA LEU A 74 -2.46 -6.00 -4.14
C LEU A 74 -3.71 -6.86 -4.02
N MET A 75 -4.09 -7.58 -5.08
CA MET A 75 -5.24 -8.47 -5.09
C MET A 75 -5.04 -9.65 -4.12
N GLN A 76 -3.86 -10.25 -4.11
CA GLN A 76 -3.52 -11.32 -3.17
C GLN A 76 -3.62 -10.84 -1.73
N LYS A 77 -2.95 -9.73 -1.39
CA LYS A 77 -3.06 -9.11 -0.05
C LYS A 77 -4.51 -8.80 0.33
N GLN A 78 -5.31 -8.30 -0.61
CA GLN A 78 -6.72 -7.99 -0.37
C GLN A 78 -7.55 -9.24 -0.11
N ASN A 79 -7.33 -10.33 -0.86
CA ASN A 79 -8.02 -11.61 -0.65
C ASN A 79 -7.62 -12.25 0.68
N GLU A 80 -6.33 -12.23 1.05
CA GLU A 80 -5.86 -12.69 2.35
C GLU A 80 -6.53 -11.92 3.49
N ASN A 81 -6.55 -10.59 3.41
CA ASN A 81 -7.21 -9.76 4.41
C ASN A 81 -8.71 -10.05 4.52
N PHE A 82 -9.38 -10.28 3.40
CA PHE A 82 -10.80 -10.63 3.38
C PHE A 82 -11.05 -12.02 3.99
N LYS A 83 -10.21 -13.00 3.68
CA LYS A 83 -10.26 -14.35 4.27
C LYS A 83 -10.06 -14.30 5.78
N ASN A 84 -9.00 -13.62 6.24
CA ASN A 84 -8.71 -13.43 7.65
C ASN A 84 -9.86 -12.70 8.38
N TYR A 85 -10.50 -11.73 7.73
CA TYR A 85 -11.68 -11.06 8.27
C TYR A 85 -12.87 -12.03 8.43
N MET A 86 -13.12 -12.89 7.44
CA MET A 86 -14.21 -13.87 7.53
C MET A 86 -13.94 -14.94 8.60
N GLU A 87 -12.70 -15.39 8.74
CA GLU A 87 -12.28 -16.34 9.78
C GLU A 87 -12.36 -15.71 11.19
N SER A 88 -11.90 -14.47 11.34
CA SER A 88 -11.94 -13.73 12.62
C SER A 88 -13.32 -13.21 13.01
N LYS A 89 -14.29 -13.19 12.09
CA LYS A 89 -15.70 -12.95 12.43
C LYS A 89 -16.23 -13.99 13.43
N HIS A 90 -15.62 -15.18 13.45
CA HIS A 90 -15.89 -16.24 14.41
C HIS A 90 -14.96 -16.22 15.63
N ASN A 91 -13.76 -15.61 15.53
CA ASN A 91 -12.79 -15.46 16.64
C ASN A 91 -12.18 -14.03 16.65
N LYS A 92 -12.63 -13.18 17.59
CA LYS A 92 -12.27 -11.75 17.71
C LYS A 92 -10.85 -11.48 18.24
N THR A 93 -9.80 -12.10 17.71
CA THR A 93 -8.42 -11.78 18.12
C THR A 93 -7.79 -10.83 17.12
N ILE A 94 -7.95 -9.51 17.37
CA ILE A 94 -7.17 -8.48 16.67
C ILE A 94 -5.71 -8.67 17.08
N ILE A 95 -4.84 -9.06 16.14
CA ILE A 95 -3.39 -9.14 16.37
C ILE A 95 -2.85 -7.71 16.44
N ARG A 96 -2.87 -7.14 17.64
CA ARG A 96 -2.24 -5.85 17.95
C ARG A 96 -0.71 -6.02 17.94
N SER A 97 0.00 -4.94 17.65
CA SER A 97 1.45 -4.90 17.90
C SER A 97 1.75 -5.12 19.39
N THR A 98 2.87 -5.74 19.71
CA THR A 98 3.30 -5.89 21.11
C THR A 98 3.67 -4.53 21.70
N VAL A 99 3.53 -4.39 23.03
CA VAL A 99 3.91 -3.16 23.76
C VAL A 99 5.38 -2.81 23.49
N SER A 100 6.27 -3.82 23.48
CA SER A 100 7.69 -3.63 23.19
C SER A 100 7.94 -3.02 21.81
N LEU A 101 7.19 -3.45 20.79
CA LEU A 101 7.32 -2.91 19.43
C LEU A 101 6.81 -1.47 19.33
N GLN A 102 5.74 -1.12 20.08
CA GLN A 102 5.27 0.25 20.18
C GLN A 102 6.29 1.16 20.89
N ILE A 103 6.93 0.67 21.96
CA ILE A 103 7.99 1.41 22.66
C ILE A 103 9.18 1.63 21.72
N LEU A 104 9.59 0.61 20.97
CA LEU A 104 10.65 0.73 19.98
C LEU A 104 10.35 1.83 18.95
N LEU A 105 9.15 1.81 18.36
CA LEU A 105 8.74 2.85 17.41
C LEU A 105 8.75 4.25 18.05
N LYS A 106 8.25 4.40 19.28
CA LYS A 106 8.28 5.69 20.00
C LYS A 106 9.70 6.22 20.18
N ASN A 107 10.65 5.34 20.53
CA ASN A 107 12.05 5.73 20.70
C ASN A 107 12.68 6.16 19.38
N ILE A 108 12.39 5.44 18.29
CA ILE A 108 12.87 5.80 16.94
C ILE A 108 12.30 7.15 16.50
N LEU A 109 11.01 7.38 16.69
CA LEU A 109 10.37 8.66 16.36
C LEU A 109 10.95 9.82 17.19
N LYS A 110 11.19 9.60 18.49
CA LYS A 110 11.80 10.62 19.36
C LYS A 110 13.22 11.02 18.93
N ASN A 111 13.95 10.08 18.32
CA ASN A 111 15.33 10.27 17.88
C ASN A 111 15.45 10.57 16.37
N SER A 112 14.34 10.87 15.69
CA SER A 112 14.32 11.19 14.26
C SER A 112 13.46 12.41 13.99
N ASP A 113 13.56 12.95 12.78
CA ASP A 113 12.70 14.04 12.32
C ASP A 113 11.32 13.54 11.87
N TYR A 114 10.89 12.35 12.29
CA TYR A 114 9.62 11.76 11.83
C TYR A 114 8.55 11.81 12.93
N SER A 115 7.32 12.07 12.52
CA SER A 115 6.14 12.03 13.38
C SER A 115 5.05 11.15 12.77
N LEU A 116 4.21 10.54 13.61
CA LEU A 116 3.06 9.76 13.15
C LEU A 116 1.86 10.67 12.89
N ASN A 117 1.23 10.49 11.74
CA ASN A 117 -0.03 11.16 11.38
C ASN A 117 -1.26 10.40 11.92
N ILE A 118 -1.08 9.20 12.44
CA ILE A 118 -2.14 8.39 13.06
C ILE A 118 -1.72 7.88 14.44
N PRO A 119 -2.66 7.72 15.40
CA PRO A 119 -2.32 7.19 16.71
C PRO A 119 -1.73 5.77 16.64
N ILE A 120 -0.66 5.53 17.39
CA ILE A 120 0.10 4.26 17.40
C ILE A 120 -0.77 3.03 17.70
N GLN A 121 -1.87 3.21 18.44
CA GLN A 121 -2.83 2.15 18.80
C GLN A 121 -3.58 1.55 17.61
N TYR A 122 -3.63 2.26 16.46
CA TYR A 122 -4.24 1.76 15.23
C TYR A 122 -3.27 0.98 14.35
N LEU A 123 -1.98 0.94 14.70
CA LEU A 123 -0.96 0.22 13.95
C LEU A 123 -0.92 -1.24 14.40
N ASN A 124 -0.97 -2.17 13.43
CA ASN A 124 -0.64 -3.56 13.69
C ASN A 124 0.88 -3.79 13.63
N LYS A 125 1.32 -5.01 13.95
CA LYS A 125 2.75 -5.39 13.90
C LYS A 125 3.41 -5.05 12.56
N LYS A 126 2.79 -5.44 11.43
CA LYS A 126 3.33 -5.20 10.08
C LYS A 126 3.43 -3.71 9.76
N ASP A 127 2.46 -2.92 10.21
CA ASP A 127 2.49 -1.47 10.01
C ASP A 127 3.67 -0.84 10.77
N ILE A 128 3.91 -1.23 12.02
CA ILE A 128 5.04 -0.72 12.79
C ILE A 128 6.38 -1.14 12.16
N GLU A 129 6.53 -2.40 11.77
CA GLU A 129 7.75 -2.89 11.12
C GLU A 129 8.03 -2.12 9.82
N ALA A 130 7.01 -1.89 9.00
CA ALA A 130 7.14 -1.13 7.76
C ALA A 130 7.46 0.35 8.00
N ILE A 131 6.89 0.97 9.05
CA ILE A 131 7.24 2.34 9.46
C ILE A 131 8.70 2.42 9.90
N ILE A 132 9.16 1.48 10.73
CA ILE A 132 10.54 1.44 11.20
C ILE A 132 11.50 1.31 10.01
N LYS A 133 11.21 0.38 9.09
CA LYS A 133 11.99 0.22 7.86
C LYS A 133 12.05 1.54 7.07
N TYR A 134 10.90 2.17 6.83
CA TYR A 134 10.83 3.42 6.09
C TYR A 134 11.65 4.55 6.73
N ILE A 135 11.59 4.70 8.06
CA ILE A 135 12.39 5.71 8.77
C ILE A 135 13.89 5.44 8.63
N GLN A 136 14.30 4.17 8.63
CA GLN A 136 15.71 3.77 8.59
C GLN A 136 16.31 3.79 7.19
N THR A 137 15.56 3.40 6.16
CA THR A 137 16.09 3.23 4.80
C THR A 137 15.58 4.28 3.81
N GLY A 138 14.50 4.98 4.14
CA GLY A 138 13.79 5.85 3.21
C GLY A 138 12.94 5.10 2.18
N GLU A 139 12.86 3.77 2.26
CA GLU A 139 12.17 2.93 1.29
C GLU A 139 10.85 2.37 1.83
N ILE A 140 9.87 2.22 0.93
CA ILE A 140 8.60 1.55 1.24
C ILE A 140 8.41 0.38 0.29
N ASP A 141 8.17 -0.80 0.88
CA ASP A 141 7.87 -2.01 0.12
C ASP A 141 6.63 -1.86 -0.74
N ILE A 142 6.68 -2.48 -1.92
CA ILE A 142 5.59 -2.48 -2.87
C ILE A 142 4.30 -3.05 -2.26
N GLY A 143 3.22 -2.28 -2.38
CA GLY A 143 1.90 -2.58 -1.84
C GLY A 143 1.72 -2.16 -0.38
N ASN A 144 2.71 -1.52 0.24
CA ASN A 144 2.64 -0.89 1.56
C ASN A 144 2.70 0.64 1.46
N GLU A 145 2.40 1.23 0.31
CA GLU A 145 2.51 2.68 0.08
C GLU A 145 1.68 3.53 1.05
N LYS A 146 0.66 2.95 1.71
CA LYS A 146 -0.07 3.60 2.81
C LYS A 146 0.84 4.16 3.91
N ILE A 147 2.01 3.53 4.15
CA ILE A 147 2.99 3.95 5.16
C ILE A 147 3.49 5.37 4.90
N TYR A 148 3.59 5.77 3.63
CA TYR A 148 4.00 7.12 3.23
C TYR A 148 3.09 8.21 3.83
N LYS A 149 1.81 7.90 4.07
CA LYS A 149 0.85 8.82 4.71
C LYS A 149 0.79 8.67 6.22
N TYR A 150 1.31 7.59 6.79
CA TYR A 150 1.30 7.35 8.24
C TYR A 150 2.38 8.13 8.97
N VAL A 151 3.43 8.52 8.25
CA VAL A 151 4.57 9.24 8.80
C VAL A 151 4.72 10.56 8.05
N SER A 152 5.00 11.65 8.76
CA SER A 152 5.40 12.92 8.17
C SER A 152 6.76 13.34 8.71
N ARG A 153 7.57 13.94 7.84
CA ARG A 153 8.72 14.74 8.26
C ARG A 153 8.21 16.17 8.40
N PRO A 154 8.26 16.80 9.59
CA PRO A 154 8.01 18.23 9.70
C PRO A 154 8.89 18.92 8.66
N LYS A 155 8.30 19.78 7.83
CA LYS A 155 9.10 20.67 7.01
C LYS A 155 9.94 21.50 7.98
N THR A 156 11.26 21.32 7.97
CA THR A 156 12.16 22.33 8.51
C THR A 156 11.87 23.62 7.74
N ASN A 157 11.22 24.57 8.42
CA ASN A 157 11.06 25.93 7.92
C ASN A 157 12.42 26.59 7.73
#